data_AF-A0A8S4QI83-F1
#
_entry.id   AF-A0A8S4QI83-F1
#
_cell.length_a   1.000
_cell.length_b   1.000
_cell.length_c   1.000
_cell.angle_alpha   90.00
_cell.angle_beta   90.00
_cell.angle_gamma   90.00
#
_symmetry.space_group_name_H-M   'P 1'
#
loop_
_entity.id
_entity.type
_entity.pdbx_description
1 polymer ?
#
loop_
_entity_poly.entity_id
_entity_poly.type
_entity_poly.pdbx_seq_one_letter_code
_entity_poly.pdbx_strand_id
1 'polypeptide(L)' 'MLLVKIGGPVYRIGVGGGAASSVAVQGGDSRDHALDFGAVQRGDAEMGNRLNRAVRGCLEAEVNPIE' A
#
# COMPACT_ATOMS: atom_id res chain seq x y z
N MET A 1 9.32 -12.47 20.12
CA MET A 1 8.98 -12.08 18.73
C MET A 1 7.88 -11.03 18.78
N LEU A 2 8.11 -9.85 18.17
CA LEU A 2 7.15 -8.76 18.11
C LEU A 2 6.62 -8.61 16.69
N LEU A 3 5.31 -8.37 16.54
CA LEU A 3 4.71 -8.01 15.27
C LEU A 3 4.50 -6.50 15.27
N VAL A 4 5.18 -5.81 14.35
CA VAL A 4 5.19 -4.35 14.29
C VAL A 4 4.76 -3.89 12.89
N LYS A 5 3.92 -2.86 12.85
CA LYS A 5 3.60 -2.14 11.62
C LYS A 5 4.36 -0.83 11.60
N ILE A 6 5.12 -0.61 10.51
CA ILE A 6 5.91 0.61 10.28
C ILE A 6 5.35 1.36 9.07
N GLY A 7 5.44 2.70 9.09
CA GLY A 7 4.92 3.59 8.04
C GLY A 7 3.80 4.51 8.52
N GLY A 8 3.03 5.06 7.57
CA GLY A 8 1.97 6.03 7.84
C GLY A 8 0.70 5.43 8.45
N PRO A 9 -0.20 6.28 9.00
CA PRO A 9 -1.53 5.86 9.44
C PRO A 9 -2.35 5.30 8.27
N VAL A 10 -3.25 4.37 8.57
CA VAL A 10 -4.12 3.74 7.55
C VAL A 10 -5.47 4.44 7.46
N TYR A 11 -6.01 4.47 6.26
CA TYR A 11 -7.33 5.01 5.93
C TYR A 11 -8.07 4.02 5.04
N ARG A 12 -9.40 4.18 4.89
CA ARG A 12 -10.22 3.36 3.99
C ARG A 12 -10.01 3.77 2.53
N ILE A 13 -8.84 3.43 1.99
CA ILE A 13 -8.40 3.75 0.62
C ILE A 13 -8.14 2.42 -0.10
N GLY A 14 -8.56 2.30 -1.36
CA GLY A 14 -8.30 1.11 -2.16
C GLY A 14 -9.01 -0.17 -1.70
N VAL A 15 -10.12 -0.05 -0.95
CA VAL A 15 -10.84 -1.21 -0.40
C VAL A 15 -11.37 -2.07 -1.54
N GLY A 16 -11.06 -3.38 -1.50
CA GLY A 16 -11.43 -4.30 -2.57
C GLY A 16 -10.57 -4.20 -3.84
N GLY A 17 -9.52 -3.38 -3.83
CA GLY A 17 -8.64 -3.14 -4.98
C GLY A 17 -8.05 -4.42 -5.57
N GLY A 18 -7.64 -5.39 -4.74
CA GLY A 18 -7.10 -6.66 -5.20
C GLY A 18 -8.11 -7.54 -5.96
N ALA A 19 -9.38 -7.55 -5.53
CA ALA A 19 -10.43 -8.24 -6.28
C ALA A 19 -10.81 -7.47 -7.55
N ALA A 20 -10.90 -6.14 -7.46
CA ALA A 20 -11.22 -5.25 -8.56
C ALA A 20 -10.17 -5.27 -9.68
N SER A 21 -8.88 -5.40 -9.35
CA SER A 21 -7.79 -5.49 -10.33
C SER A 21 -7.62 -6.89 -10.95
N SER A 22 -8.25 -7.91 -10.36
CA SER A 22 -8.13 -9.31 -10.81
C SER A 22 -9.19 -9.72 -11.83
N VAL A 23 -10.23 -8.91 -12.01
CA VAL A 23 -11.18 -9.09 -13.11
C VAL A 23 -10.49 -8.62 -14.38
N ALA A 24 -10.24 -9.54 -15.31
CA ALA A 24 -9.71 -9.18 -16.62
C ALA A 24 -10.57 -8.07 -17.23
N VAL A 25 -9.93 -7.01 -17.71
CA VAL A 25 -10.55 -5.93 -18.51
C VAL A 25 -10.93 -6.50 -19.88
N GLN A 26 -11.73 -7.57 -19.92
CA GLN A 26 -12.49 -7.92 -21.11
C GLN A 26 -13.64 -6.92 -21.16
N GLY A 27 -13.51 -5.97 -22.08
CA GLY A 27 -14.53 -4.96 -22.37
C GLY A 27 -15.91 -5.60 -22.45
N GLY A 28 -16.85 -5.03 -21.72
CA GLY A 28 -18.22 -5.53 -21.66
C GLY A 28 -19.09 -4.65 -20.78
N ASP A 29 -19.44 -3.48 -21.30
CA ASP A 29 -20.77 -2.83 -21.23
C ASP A 29 -21.67 -3.10 -20.00
N SER A 30 -21.12 -3.14 -18.79
CA SER A 30 -21.93 -3.36 -17.58
C SER A 30 -21.31 -2.77 -16.31
N ARG A 31 -20.33 -1.88 -16.45
CA ARG A 31 -20.07 -0.91 -15.36
C ARG A 31 -21.10 0.18 -15.53
N ASP A 32 -22.18 0.03 -14.78
CA ASP A 32 -22.99 1.14 -14.26
C ASP A 32 -22.08 2.37 -14.17
N HIS A 33 -22.49 3.51 -14.75
CA HIS A 33 -21.70 4.76 -14.78
C HIS A 33 -21.48 5.39 -13.38
N ALA A 34 -21.58 4.58 -12.32
CA ALA A 34 -21.26 4.90 -10.96
C ALA A 34 -19.75 5.15 -10.81
N LEU A 35 -19.42 6.23 -10.10
CA LEU A 35 -18.04 6.61 -9.79
C LEU A 35 -17.39 5.52 -8.92
N ASP A 36 -16.34 4.87 -9.44
CA ASP A 36 -15.54 3.89 -8.71
C ASP A 36 -14.52 4.58 -7.79
N PHE A 37 -14.98 5.01 -6.61
CA PHE A 37 -14.12 5.60 -5.59
C PHE A 37 -13.11 4.61 -5.00
N GLY A 38 -13.35 3.30 -5.14
CA GLY A 38 -12.43 2.25 -4.69
C GLY A 38 -11.13 2.21 -5.49
N ALA A 39 -11.17 2.68 -6.74
CA ALA A 39 -9.99 2.76 -7.60
C ALA A 39 -9.07 3.96 -7.28
N VAL A 40 -9.52 4.97 -6.53
CA VAL A 40 -8.73 6.17 -6.23
C VAL A 40 -7.67 5.86 -5.15
N GLN A 41 -6.41 6.14 -5.47
CA GLN A 41 -5.26 5.88 -4.59
C GLN A 41 -4.69 7.17 -4.00
N ARG A 42 -3.94 7.02 -2.89
CA ARG A 42 -3.23 8.11 -2.22
C ARG A 42 -1.78 7.71 -1.96
N GLY A 43 -0.85 8.48 -2.54
CA GLY A 43 0.58 8.34 -2.28
C GLY A 43 1.11 9.40 -1.30
N ASP A 44 2.07 9.02 -0.47
CA ASP A 44 2.87 9.92 0.36
C ASP A 44 4.36 9.53 0.20
N ALA A 45 5.05 10.23 -0.69
CA ALA A 45 6.45 9.93 -1.02
C ALA A 45 7.41 10.27 0.13
N GLU A 46 7.04 11.23 0.98
CA GLU A 46 7.87 11.67 2.12
C GLU A 46 7.89 10.59 3.20
N MET A 47 6.71 10.06 3.55
CA MET A 47 6.57 8.90 4.42
C MET A 47 7.28 7.66 3.85
N GLY A 48 7.16 7.40 2.55
CA GLY A 48 7.87 6.31 1.89
C GLY A 48 9.39 6.43 2.00
N ASN A 49 9.93 7.63 1.83
CA ASN A 49 11.37 7.88 1.97
C ASN A 49 11.84 7.74 3.43
N ARG A 50 11.04 8.21 4.41
CA ARG A 50 11.33 7.98 5.84
C ARG A 50 11.41 6.49 6.17
N LEU A 51 10.45 5.70 5.66
CA LEU A 51 10.43 4.26 5.86
C LEU A 51 11.67 3.59 5.25
N ASN A 52 12.04 3.97 4.03
CA ASN A 52 13.24 3.47 3.36
C ASN A 52 14.51 3.73 4.20
N ARG A 53 14.65 4.93 4.76
CA ARG A 53 15.78 5.27 5.65
C ARG A 53 15.77 4.45 6.94
N ALA A 54 14.61 4.21 7.53
CA ALA A 54 14.49 3.40 8.74
C ALA A 54 14.93 1.93 8.51
N VAL A 55 14.45 1.32 7.42
CA VAL A 55 14.84 -0.04 7.03
C VAL A 55 16.34 -0.10 6.72
N ARG A 56 16.85 0.88 5.96
CA ARG A 56 18.28 0.96 5.64
C ARG A 56 19.14 1.09 6.91
N GLY A 57 18.72 1.89 7.88
CA GLY A 57 19.41 2.01 9.16
C GLY A 57 19.47 0.71 9.96
N CYS A 58 18.43 -0.14 9.87
CA CYS A 58 18.44 -1.47 10.50
C CYS A 58 19.44 -2.41 9.81
N LEU A 59 19.54 -2.34 8.48
CA LEU A 59 20.46 -3.16 7.68
C LEU A 59 21.92 -2.75 7.85
N GLU A 60 22.19 -1.46 8.04
CA GLU A 60 23.55 -0.92 8.21
C GLU A 60 24.05 -0.96 9.67
N ALA A 61 23.21 -1.40 10.61
CA ALA A 61 23.59 -1.55 12.01
C ALA A 61 24.51 -2.77 12.22
N GLU A 62 25.37 -2.72 13.25
CA GLU A 62 26.24 -3.85 13.61
C GLU A 62 25.44 -5.13 13.96
N VAL A 63 24.25 -4.95 14.54
CA VAL A 63 23.28 -6.02 14.81
C VAL A 63 21.94 -5.59 14.22
N ASN A 64 21.46 -6.32 13.21
CA ASN A 64 20.20 -6.03 12.56
C ASN A 64 19.01 -6.44 13.45
N PRO A 65 18.16 -5.52 13.91
CA PRO A 65 17.05 -5.84 14.82
C PRO A 65 15.86 -6.53 14.13
N ILE A 66 15.89 -6.68 12.80
CA ILE A 66 14.81 -7.28 11.98
C ILE A 66 15.13 -8.75 11.62
N GLU A 67 16.38 -9.18 11.78
CA GLU A 67 16.79 -10.60 11.61
C GLU A 67 16.29 -11.52 12.74
#